data_AF-A0A1F3KA75-F1
#
_entry.id   AF-A0A1F3KA75-F1
#
_cell.length_a   1.000
_cell.length_b   1.000
_cell.length_c   1.000
_cell.angle_alpha   90.00
_cell.angle_beta   90.00
_cell.angle_gamma   90.00
#
_symmetry.space_group_name_H-M   'P 1'
#
loop_
_entity.id
_entity.type
_entity.pdbx_description
1 polymer ?
#
loop_
_entity_poly.entity_id
_entity_poly.type
_entity_poly.pdbx_seq_one_letter_code
_entity_poly.pdbx_strand_id
1 'polypeptide(L)'
;MRILQVIGGNQAKSSVSSDKLLRQFYTTKLSTPKFLNMKKILLVIFVLYASLAQAGYKKGKIIFLNGDIKEGYVEYFELATENKVSFKATLQGEKEKLKSDDLKEIIWDMGNGKHKRILRLKYAEIRNKEGRLKIFDDKSWFSVIYAGDFEVVSFRTTGKGLNAESHCIHWKNDDYATMLAMAGNVIGRKKIIRDRGPHIFKGKCDTLADALKNKTFEPNNIDELIAWYEKNCGNE
;
A
#
# COMPACT_ATOMS: atom_id res chain seq x y z
N MET A 1 8.90 34.71 -52.60
CA MET A 1 8.41 35.71 -53.58
C MET A 1 7.44 36.65 -52.87
N ARG A 2 7.20 37.87 -53.37
CA ARG A 2 6.40 38.94 -52.72
C ARG A 2 4.95 38.97 -53.25
N ILE A 3 4.19 40.03 -52.91
CA ILE A 3 2.96 40.57 -53.57
C ILE A 3 1.62 39.88 -53.23
N LEU A 4 0.43 40.51 -53.08
CA LEU A 4 -0.16 41.86 -52.77
C LEU A 4 -1.68 41.58 -52.44
N GLN A 5 -2.59 42.35 -51.83
CA GLN A 5 -2.73 43.62 -51.06
C GLN A 5 -3.96 43.40 -50.10
N VAL A 6 -4.26 44.11 -48.99
CA VAL A 6 -4.46 45.54 -48.66
C VAL A 6 -5.67 46.25 -49.32
N ILE A 7 -6.77 46.36 -48.56
CA ILE A 7 -7.65 47.55 -48.41
C ILE A 7 -8.18 47.52 -46.95
N GLY A 8 -8.31 48.62 -46.18
CA GLY A 8 -7.84 49.99 -46.45
C GLY A 8 -8.54 51.11 -45.64
N GLY A 9 -8.33 51.18 -44.32
CA GLY A 9 -8.61 52.37 -43.48
C GLY A 9 -10.10 52.73 -43.23
N ASN A 10 -10.44 53.86 -42.60
CA ASN A 10 -9.61 54.80 -41.83
C ASN A 10 -10.45 55.74 -40.92
N GLN A 11 -10.00 56.00 -39.67
CA GLN A 11 -10.34 57.20 -38.83
C GLN A 11 -11.83 57.46 -38.47
N ALA A 12 -12.21 58.37 -37.56
CA ALA A 12 -11.70 58.78 -36.24
C ALA A 12 -12.77 59.70 -35.57
N LYS A 13 -12.57 60.10 -34.29
CA LYS A 13 -13.39 61.06 -33.49
C LYS A 13 -14.77 60.51 -33.04
N SER A 14 -15.34 60.93 -31.89
CA SER A 14 -14.83 61.77 -30.80
C SER A 14 -15.54 61.48 -29.47
N SER A 15 -14.90 61.91 -28.37
CA SER A 15 -15.41 62.08 -27.00
C SER A 15 -16.91 62.43 -26.83
N VAL A 16 -17.53 61.92 -25.76
CA VAL A 16 -18.26 62.74 -24.76
C VAL A 16 -18.07 62.15 -23.36
N SER A 17 -18.04 63.08 -22.39
CA SER A 17 -17.98 62.99 -20.92
C SER A 17 -18.60 61.78 -20.20
N SER A 18 -18.05 61.52 -19.02
CA SER A 18 -18.67 60.83 -17.88
C SER A 18 -19.94 61.54 -17.35
N ASP A 19 -20.60 60.83 -16.42
CA ASP A 19 -21.70 61.24 -15.52
C ASP A 19 -23.15 61.27 -16.03
N LYS A 20 -24.04 60.77 -15.13
CA LYS A 20 -25.51 60.73 -15.15
C LYS A 20 -26.19 59.77 -16.14
N LEU A 21 -26.62 58.61 -15.61
CA LEU A 21 -27.83 57.79 -15.91
C LEU A 21 -27.67 56.43 -15.19
N LEU A 22 -27.70 56.32 -13.86
CA LEU A 22 -28.80 56.60 -12.93
C LEU A 22 -30.17 56.00 -13.35
N ARG A 23 -30.55 54.88 -12.69
CA ARG A 23 -31.81 54.10 -12.84
C ARG A 23 -31.84 53.32 -14.18
N GLN A 24 -32.20 52.03 -14.22
CA GLN A 24 -33.39 51.42 -13.62
C GLN A 24 -33.22 49.94 -13.17
N PHE A 25 -34.17 49.52 -12.33
CA PHE A 25 -34.62 48.17 -11.93
C PHE A 25 -33.84 46.91 -12.39
N TYR A 26 -33.48 46.06 -11.41
CA TYR A 26 -34.21 44.80 -11.17
C TYR A 26 -34.10 44.39 -9.69
N THR A 27 -35.22 44.40 -8.96
CA THR A 27 -35.29 43.96 -7.55
C THR A 27 -35.90 42.57 -7.43
N THR A 28 -35.13 41.55 -7.85
CA THR A 28 -35.47 40.15 -7.53
C THR A 28 -35.35 39.94 -6.03
N LYS A 29 -36.50 39.83 -5.34
CA LYS A 29 -36.55 39.36 -3.95
C LYS A 29 -35.99 37.93 -3.90
N LEU A 30 -34.74 37.77 -3.43
CA LEU A 30 -34.32 36.47 -2.89
C LEU A 30 -35.24 36.16 -1.70
N SER A 31 -36.06 35.12 -1.84
CA SER A 31 -36.69 34.50 -0.68
C SER A 31 -35.58 33.92 0.18
N THR A 32 -35.37 34.50 1.37
CA THR A 32 -34.43 33.91 2.33
C THR A 32 -34.90 32.49 2.63
N PRO A 33 -34.04 31.47 2.48
CA PRO A 33 -34.42 30.11 2.86
C PRO A 33 -34.77 30.15 4.36
N LYS A 34 -35.97 29.67 4.72
CA LYS A 34 -36.38 29.57 6.13
C LYS A 34 -35.25 28.88 6.89
N PHE A 35 -34.65 29.57 7.86
CA PHE A 35 -33.51 29.06 8.62
C PHE A 35 -33.88 27.70 9.24
N LEU A 36 -33.41 26.62 8.60
CA LEU A 36 -33.50 25.26 9.11
C LEU A 36 -32.66 25.20 10.39
N ASN A 37 -33.33 25.47 11.51
CA ASN A 37 -32.80 25.66 12.87
C ASN A 37 -31.29 25.40 12.96
N MET A 38 -30.48 26.46 12.97
CA MET A 38 -29.02 26.38 12.80
C MET A 38 -28.34 25.38 13.75
N LYS A 39 -28.91 25.20 14.96
CA LYS A 39 -28.54 24.16 15.94
C LYS A 39 -28.63 22.72 15.40
N LYS A 40 -29.63 22.39 14.58
CA LYS A 40 -29.81 21.07 13.95
C LYS A 40 -28.74 20.79 12.88
N ILE A 41 -28.37 21.79 12.09
CA ILE A 41 -27.29 21.67 11.09
C ILE A 41 -25.96 21.41 11.81
N LEU A 42 -25.67 22.17 12.88
CA LEU A 42 -24.50 21.96 13.73
C LEU A 42 -24.45 20.55 14.36
N LEU A 43 -25.59 20.05 14.85
CA LEU A 43 -25.69 18.68 15.39
C LEU A 43 -25.39 17.62 14.32
N VAL A 44 -25.95 17.75 13.12
CA VAL A 44 -25.70 16.81 12.00
C VAL A 44 -24.22 16.82 11.60
N ILE A 45 -23.59 18.00 11.52
CA ILE A 45 -22.14 18.10 11.25
C ILE A 45 -21.33 17.39 12.35
N PHE A 46 -21.68 17.59 13.63
CA PHE A 46 -20.96 16.97 14.74
C PHE A 46 -21.08 15.43 14.75
N VAL A 47 -22.27 14.90 14.45
CA VAL A 47 -22.50 13.45 14.29
C VAL A 47 -21.72 12.87 13.09
N LEU A 48 -21.64 13.61 11.97
CA LEU A 48 -20.86 13.22 10.81
C LEU A 48 -19.34 13.26 11.06
N TYR A 49 -18.84 14.16 11.91
CA TYR A 49 -17.44 14.13 12.35
C TYR A 49 -17.13 12.98 13.31
N ALA A 50 -18.06 12.62 14.19
CA ALA A 50 -17.88 11.54 15.16
C ALA A 50 -17.78 10.13 14.52
N SER A 51 -18.36 9.93 13.33
CA SER A 51 -18.23 8.66 12.58
C SER A 51 -16.91 8.56 11.80
N LEU A 52 -16.37 9.68 11.30
CA LEU A 52 -15.10 9.72 10.55
C LEU A 52 -13.90 9.30 11.41
N ALA A 53 -13.92 9.59 12.71
CA ALA A 53 -12.84 9.24 13.65
C ALA A 53 -12.60 7.71 13.83
N GLN A 54 -13.49 6.86 13.32
CA GLN A 54 -13.42 5.39 13.48
C GLN A 54 -12.75 4.68 12.28
N ALA A 55 -12.44 5.41 11.19
CA ALA A 55 -12.02 4.84 9.90
C ALA A 55 -10.75 3.96 9.93
N GLY A 56 -9.91 4.11 10.95
CA GLY A 56 -8.68 3.33 11.11
C GLY A 56 -8.86 1.89 11.62
N TYR A 57 -9.98 1.55 12.26
CA TYR A 57 -10.16 0.21 12.87
C TYR A 57 -10.88 -0.75 11.91
N LYS A 58 -10.34 -1.96 11.78
CA LYS A 58 -10.94 -3.07 11.03
C LYS A 58 -11.16 -4.26 11.95
N LYS A 59 -12.22 -5.03 11.71
CA LYS A 59 -12.40 -6.32 12.41
C LYS A 59 -11.22 -7.24 12.04
N GLY A 60 -10.72 -8.02 12.98
CA GLY A 60 -9.58 -8.89 12.71
C GLY A 60 -9.16 -9.77 13.88
N LYS A 61 -8.10 -10.53 13.64
CA LYS A 61 -7.44 -11.42 14.59
C LYS A 61 -5.98 -11.00 14.76
N ILE A 62 -5.49 -11.08 15.99
CA ILE A 62 -4.07 -10.94 16.34
C ILE A 62 -3.60 -12.28 16.90
N ILE A 63 -2.53 -12.82 16.33
CA ILE A 63 -1.91 -14.08 16.73
C ILE A 63 -0.58 -13.75 17.41
N PHE A 64 -0.41 -14.22 18.64
CA PHE A 64 0.77 -13.98 19.47
C PHE A 64 1.86 -15.05 19.22
N LEU A 65 3.11 -14.77 19.62
CA LEU A 65 4.22 -15.71 19.46
C LEU A 65 4.05 -17.02 20.26
N ASN A 66 3.29 -16.98 21.36
CA ASN A 66 2.94 -18.16 22.16
C ASN A 66 1.77 -18.99 21.60
N GLY A 67 1.12 -18.52 20.53
CA GLY A 67 -0.06 -19.15 19.93
C GLY A 67 -1.42 -18.59 20.38
N ASP A 68 -1.47 -17.67 21.35
CA ASP A 68 -2.72 -17.03 21.74
C ASP A 68 -3.34 -16.24 20.59
N ILE A 69 -4.68 -16.16 20.56
CA ILE A 69 -5.44 -15.43 19.54
C ILE A 69 -6.39 -14.43 20.22
N LYS A 70 -6.25 -13.14 19.89
CA LYS A 70 -7.26 -12.11 20.21
C LYS A 70 -8.08 -11.77 18.98
N GLU A 71 -9.39 -11.88 19.06
CA GLU A 71 -10.33 -11.40 18.04
C GLU A 71 -11.00 -10.10 18.48
N GLY A 72 -11.21 -9.16 17.55
CA GLY A 72 -11.79 -7.86 17.85
C GLY A 72 -11.58 -6.87 16.72
N TYR A 73 -11.20 -5.64 17.07
CA TYR A 73 -10.94 -4.54 16.15
C TYR A 73 -9.48 -4.08 16.28
N VAL A 74 -8.77 -4.06 15.16
CA VAL A 74 -7.34 -3.72 15.07
C VAL A 74 -7.17 -2.47 14.22
N GLU A 75 -6.34 -1.53 14.66
CA GLU A 75 -5.97 -0.34 13.88
C GLU A 75 -5.14 -0.76 12.65
N TYR A 76 -5.57 -0.38 11.45
CA TYR A 76 -4.95 -0.73 10.18
C TYR A 76 -3.70 0.11 9.92
N PHE A 77 -2.63 -0.53 9.44
CA PHE A 77 -1.38 0.13 9.06
C PHE A 77 -0.69 -0.55 7.87
N GLU A 78 0.26 0.15 7.25
CA GLU A 78 1.10 -0.35 6.14
C GLU A 78 2.61 -0.18 6.37
N LEU A 79 3.01 0.45 7.48
CA LEU A 79 4.42 0.71 7.76
C LEU A 79 5.08 -0.51 8.40
N ALA A 80 6.23 -0.91 7.86
CA ALA A 80 6.99 -2.07 8.35
C ALA A 80 7.50 -1.92 9.79
N THR A 81 7.58 -0.69 10.30
CA THR A 81 8.26 -0.28 11.53
C THR A 81 7.34 -0.08 12.73
N GLU A 82 6.04 -0.40 12.64
CA GLU A 82 5.11 -0.22 13.76
C GLU A 82 5.47 -1.08 14.97
N ASN A 83 5.91 -0.44 16.06
CA ASN A 83 6.37 -1.12 17.28
C ASN A 83 5.27 -1.39 18.31
N LYS A 84 4.07 -0.81 18.13
CA LYS A 84 2.90 -1.05 19.01
C LYS A 84 1.59 -1.08 18.24
N VAL A 85 0.96 -2.25 18.19
CA VAL A 85 -0.36 -2.46 17.59
C VAL A 85 -1.46 -1.96 18.53
N SER A 86 -2.49 -1.33 17.95
CA SER A 86 -3.69 -0.94 18.70
C SER A 86 -4.81 -1.96 18.51
N PHE A 87 -5.40 -2.37 19.61
CA PHE A 87 -6.51 -3.33 19.66
C PHE A 87 -7.69 -2.77 20.46
N LYS A 88 -8.89 -3.23 20.14
CA LYS A 88 -10.10 -3.10 20.97
C LYS A 88 -10.90 -4.39 20.89
N ALA A 89 -11.48 -4.85 22.00
CA ALA A 89 -12.40 -6.00 21.98
C ALA A 89 -13.68 -5.71 21.18
N THR A 90 -14.20 -4.49 21.26
CA THR A 90 -15.36 -3.99 20.50
C THR A 90 -15.02 -2.63 19.86
N LEU A 91 -15.75 -2.22 18.81
CA LEU A 91 -15.45 -0.98 18.08
C LEU A 91 -15.47 0.28 19.00
N GLN A 92 -16.44 0.32 19.92
CA GLN A 92 -16.59 1.38 20.92
C GLN A 92 -15.76 1.14 22.19
N GLY A 93 -15.13 -0.03 22.35
CA GLY A 93 -14.34 -0.37 23.53
C GLY A 93 -13.05 0.43 23.70
N GLU A 94 -12.40 0.24 24.84
CA GLU A 94 -11.12 0.88 25.16
C GLU A 94 -9.97 0.42 24.27
N LYS A 95 -8.95 1.27 24.12
CA LYS A 95 -7.81 1.07 23.22
C LYS A 95 -6.65 0.41 23.97
N GLU A 96 -6.49 -0.90 23.80
CA GLU A 96 -5.31 -1.64 24.21
C GLU A 96 -4.13 -1.33 23.27
N LYS A 97 -2.91 -1.24 23.81
CA LYS A 97 -1.66 -1.11 23.05
C LYS A 97 -0.75 -2.30 23.31
N LEU A 98 -0.72 -3.23 22.35
CA LEU A 98 0.15 -4.41 22.34
C LEU A 98 1.53 -4.04 21.81
N LYS A 99 2.62 -4.67 22.29
CA LYS A 99 3.94 -4.52 21.68
C LYS A 99 4.02 -5.41 20.44
N SER A 100 4.59 -4.93 19.35
CA SER A 100 4.69 -5.73 18.11
C SER A 100 5.62 -6.94 18.23
N ASP A 101 6.53 -6.97 19.20
CA ASP A 101 7.49 -8.06 19.38
C ASP A 101 6.92 -9.26 20.13
N ASP A 102 5.77 -9.11 20.80
CA ASP A 102 5.00 -10.21 21.40
C ASP A 102 4.11 -10.93 20.34
N LEU A 103 4.02 -10.38 19.12
CA LEU A 103 3.08 -10.79 18.08
C LEU A 103 3.75 -11.59 16.95
N LYS A 104 2.98 -12.50 16.35
CA LYS A 104 3.34 -13.27 15.16
C LYS A 104 2.70 -12.71 13.89
N GLU A 105 1.40 -12.47 13.92
CA GLU A 105 0.59 -12.20 12.74
C GLU A 105 -0.65 -11.35 13.08
N ILE A 106 -1.10 -10.54 12.12
CA ILE A 106 -2.40 -9.86 12.15
C ILE A 106 -3.17 -10.19 10.89
N ILE A 107 -4.45 -10.54 11.03
CA ILE A 107 -5.38 -10.81 9.94
C ILE A 107 -6.54 -9.84 10.04
N TRP A 108 -6.64 -8.91 9.09
CA TRP A 108 -7.78 -8.00 8.97
C TRP A 108 -8.86 -8.56 8.03
N ASP A 109 -10.12 -8.39 8.41
CA ASP A 109 -11.28 -8.52 7.54
C ASP A 109 -11.44 -7.23 6.71
N MET A 110 -11.33 -7.36 5.39
CA MET A 110 -11.47 -6.26 4.43
C MET A 110 -12.86 -6.22 3.77
N GLY A 111 -13.78 -7.09 4.21
CA GLY A 111 -15.09 -7.31 3.61
C GLY A 111 -15.06 -8.27 2.41
N ASN A 112 -16.25 -8.73 2.00
CA ASN A 112 -16.46 -9.59 0.82
C ASN A 112 -15.58 -10.87 0.81
N GLY A 113 -15.34 -11.45 1.99
CA GLY A 113 -14.49 -12.64 2.16
C GLY A 113 -12.99 -12.41 1.94
N LYS A 114 -12.54 -11.15 1.77
CA LYS A 114 -11.14 -10.80 1.58
C LYS A 114 -10.47 -10.51 2.92
N HIS A 115 -9.31 -11.11 3.14
CA HIS A 115 -8.47 -10.86 4.30
C HIS A 115 -7.13 -10.25 3.89
N LYS A 116 -6.62 -9.30 4.68
CA LYS A 116 -5.23 -8.84 4.58
C LYS A 116 -4.44 -9.42 5.75
N ARG A 117 -3.37 -10.16 5.47
CA ARG A 117 -2.46 -10.75 6.46
C ARG A 117 -1.16 -9.95 6.50
N ILE A 118 -0.64 -9.68 7.70
CA ILE A 118 0.73 -9.21 7.90
C ILE A 118 1.47 -10.07 8.93
N LEU A 119 2.76 -10.29 8.72
CA LEU A 119 3.61 -11.17 9.53
C LEU A 119 4.76 -10.39 10.17
N ARG A 120 5.12 -10.74 11.41
CA ARG A 120 6.22 -10.15 12.20
C ARG A 120 7.49 -11.00 12.06
N LEU A 121 8.18 -10.83 10.93
CA LEU A 121 9.34 -11.64 10.53
C LEU A 121 10.65 -10.86 10.65
N LYS A 122 11.78 -11.56 10.77
CA LYS A 122 13.11 -10.98 10.53
C LYS A 122 13.31 -10.71 9.03
N TYR A 123 14.17 -9.76 8.69
CA TYR A 123 14.63 -9.56 7.32
C TYR A 123 15.90 -10.41 7.05
N ALA A 124 16.02 -10.99 5.85
CA ALA A 124 17.22 -11.69 5.42
C ALA A 124 17.62 -11.36 3.97
N GLU A 125 18.91 -11.50 3.66
CA GLU A 125 19.46 -11.25 2.33
C GLU A 125 20.56 -12.26 1.95
N ILE A 126 20.63 -12.60 0.66
CA ILE A 126 21.79 -13.29 0.08
C ILE A 126 22.86 -12.24 -0.25
N ARG A 127 24.05 -12.36 0.37
CA ARG A 127 25.10 -11.32 0.32
C ARG A 127 26.12 -11.46 -0.81
N ASN A 128 26.28 -12.64 -1.39
CA ASN A 128 27.36 -12.96 -2.32
C ASN A 128 26.96 -14.07 -3.31
N LYS A 129 27.82 -14.37 -4.30
CA LYS A 129 27.58 -15.41 -5.32
C LYS A 129 27.59 -16.82 -4.76
N GLU A 130 28.17 -16.99 -3.57
CA GLU A 130 28.26 -18.26 -2.86
C GLU A 130 26.97 -18.58 -2.08
N GLY A 131 25.96 -17.71 -2.12
CA GLY A 131 24.66 -17.95 -1.50
C GLY A 131 24.60 -17.68 0.00
N ARG A 132 25.56 -16.95 0.58
CA ARG A 132 25.64 -16.71 2.02
C ARG A 132 24.47 -15.83 2.47
N LEU A 133 23.50 -16.48 3.11
CA LEU A 133 22.40 -15.84 3.81
C LEU A 133 22.96 -15.02 5.00
N LYS A 134 22.52 -13.77 5.13
CA LYS A 134 22.51 -13.04 6.40
C LYS A 134 21.06 -12.83 6.81
N ILE A 135 20.72 -13.28 8.02
CA ILE A 135 19.52 -12.86 8.74
C ILE A 135 19.88 -11.62 9.58
N PHE A 136 18.94 -10.70 9.76
CA PHE A 136 19.04 -9.53 10.63
C PHE A 136 18.10 -9.74 11.82
N ASP A 137 18.53 -9.36 13.02
CA ASP A 137 17.78 -9.63 14.26
C ASP A 137 16.52 -8.77 14.39
N ASP A 138 16.52 -7.57 13.79
CA ASP A 138 15.38 -6.67 13.73
C ASP A 138 14.20 -7.28 12.95
N LYS A 139 13.07 -7.43 13.63
CA LYS A 139 11.80 -7.81 13.00
C LYS A 139 11.10 -6.62 12.35
N SER A 140 10.48 -6.87 11.21
CA SER A 140 9.61 -5.94 10.46
C SER A 140 8.23 -6.55 10.22
N TRP A 141 7.23 -5.71 9.94
CA TRP A 141 5.94 -6.16 9.42
C TRP A 141 5.97 -6.29 7.90
N PHE A 142 5.58 -7.45 7.39
CA PHE A 142 5.47 -7.73 5.95
C PHE A 142 4.01 -8.08 5.60
N SER A 143 3.46 -7.52 4.53
CA SER A 143 2.16 -7.92 3.97
C SER A 143 2.30 -9.20 3.15
N VAL A 144 1.46 -10.20 3.40
CA VAL A 144 1.39 -11.39 2.55
C VAL A 144 0.66 -11.01 1.26
N ILE A 145 1.31 -11.18 0.11
CA ILE A 145 0.73 -10.89 -1.22
C ILE A 145 0.40 -12.15 -2.01
N TYR A 146 1.03 -13.28 -1.70
CA TYR A 146 0.66 -14.63 -2.14
C TYR A 146 1.00 -15.64 -1.02
N ALA A 147 0.25 -16.74 -0.94
CA ALA A 147 0.51 -17.85 -0.03
C ALA A 147 0.18 -19.20 -0.70
N GLY A 148 1.20 -20.04 -0.89
CA GLY A 148 1.12 -21.43 -1.31
C GLY A 148 2.07 -22.25 -0.45
N ASP A 149 3.08 -22.91 -1.02
CA ASP A 149 4.14 -23.60 -0.25
C ASP A 149 5.01 -22.63 0.56
N PHE A 150 5.45 -21.58 -0.13
CA PHE A 150 6.01 -20.36 0.46
C PHE A 150 4.96 -19.26 0.46
N GLU A 151 5.25 -18.21 1.20
CA GLU A 151 4.55 -16.94 1.10
C GLU A 151 5.46 -15.93 0.38
N VAL A 152 4.90 -15.18 -0.56
CA VAL A 152 5.54 -13.94 -1.01
C VAL A 152 5.04 -12.85 -0.09
N VAL A 153 5.98 -12.18 0.56
CA VAL A 153 5.70 -11.13 1.53
C VAL A 153 6.39 -9.83 1.11
N SER A 154 5.67 -8.70 1.16
CA SER A 154 6.20 -7.39 0.82
C SER A 154 6.32 -6.48 2.03
N PHE A 155 7.34 -5.64 2.06
CA PHE A 155 7.44 -4.55 3.02
C PHE A 155 7.82 -3.26 2.30
N ARG A 156 7.25 -2.13 2.76
CA ARG A 156 7.49 -0.80 2.20
C ARG A 156 8.41 -0.02 3.14
N THR A 157 9.55 0.43 2.62
CA THR A 157 10.43 1.38 3.29
C THR A 157 10.20 2.77 2.71
N THR A 158 10.08 3.75 3.61
CA THR A 158 9.91 5.17 3.28
C THR A 158 11.22 5.90 3.54
N GLY A 159 11.84 6.48 2.51
CA GLY A 159 13.14 7.15 2.66
C GLY A 159 13.37 8.28 1.65
N LYS A 160 13.65 9.48 2.15
CA LYS A 160 14.00 10.68 1.34
C LYS A 160 13.07 10.94 0.12
N GLY A 161 11.76 10.72 0.28
CA GLY A 161 10.77 10.93 -0.78
C GLY A 161 10.58 9.75 -1.75
N LEU A 162 11.33 8.66 -1.59
CA LEU A 162 11.13 7.42 -2.32
C LEU A 162 10.43 6.38 -1.45
N ASN A 163 9.39 5.76 -2.00
CA ASN A 163 8.75 4.57 -1.45
C ASN A 163 9.32 3.35 -2.17
N ALA A 164 10.16 2.58 -1.48
CA ALA A 164 10.66 1.31 -2.01
C ALA A 164 9.86 0.17 -1.38
N GLU A 165 9.21 -0.64 -2.19
CA GLU A 165 8.56 -1.88 -1.75
C GLU A 165 9.41 -3.08 -2.21
N SER A 166 9.65 -4.04 -1.33
CA SER A 166 10.55 -5.17 -1.57
C SER A 166 9.84 -6.49 -1.38
N HIS A 167 9.94 -7.37 -2.35
CA HIS A 167 9.33 -8.71 -2.33
C HIS A 167 10.35 -9.73 -1.78
N CYS A 168 9.92 -10.46 -0.77
CA CYS A 168 10.71 -11.46 -0.07
C CYS A 168 9.99 -12.82 -0.11
N ILE A 169 10.74 -13.91 -0.06
CA ILE A 169 10.22 -15.27 0.09
C ILE A 169 10.30 -15.66 1.56
N HIS A 170 9.19 -16.18 2.09
CA HIS A 170 9.07 -16.71 3.45
C HIS A 170 8.63 -18.18 3.36
N TRP A 171 9.44 -19.11 3.86
CA TRP A 171 9.02 -20.50 4.03
C TRP A 171 8.33 -20.65 5.39
N LYS A 172 7.23 -21.39 5.47
CA LYS A 172 6.33 -21.45 6.64
C LYS A 172 6.98 -21.83 8.00
N ASN A 173 8.19 -22.38 7.96
CA ASN A 173 8.94 -22.84 9.14
C ASN A 173 10.10 -21.90 9.54
N ASP A 174 10.39 -20.87 8.74
CA ASP A 174 11.45 -19.90 9.01
C ASP A 174 10.91 -18.76 9.90
N ASP A 175 11.78 -18.06 10.65
CA ASP A 175 11.42 -16.84 11.39
C ASP A 175 11.78 -15.54 10.63
N TYR A 176 12.18 -15.67 9.37
CA TYR A 176 12.73 -14.63 8.52
C TYR A 176 12.19 -14.70 7.08
N ALA A 177 12.17 -13.57 6.37
CA ALA A 177 11.85 -13.49 4.95
C ALA A 177 13.07 -13.04 4.14
N THR A 178 13.42 -13.77 3.07
CA THR A 178 14.62 -13.52 2.27
C THR A 178 14.33 -12.65 1.05
N MET A 179 15.03 -11.52 0.91
CA MET A 179 14.80 -10.54 -0.16
C MET A 179 15.12 -11.08 -1.55
N LEU A 180 14.09 -11.27 -2.38
CA LEU A 180 14.22 -11.74 -3.75
C LEU A 180 14.30 -10.59 -4.76
N ALA A 181 13.48 -9.54 -4.61
CA ALA A 181 13.36 -8.46 -5.60
C ALA A 181 12.86 -7.14 -5.00
N MET A 182 13.01 -6.06 -5.78
CA MET A 182 12.28 -4.80 -5.56
C MET A 182 11.02 -4.74 -6.45
N ALA A 183 9.95 -4.17 -5.91
CA ALA A 183 8.73 -3.80 -6.62
C ALA A 183 8.99 -2.65 -7.61
N GLY A 184 8.08 -2.45 -8.56
CA GLY A 184 8.27 -1.49 -9.67
C GLY A 184 9.36 -1.90 -10.68
N ASN A 185 9.46 -1.15 -11.78
CA ASN A 185 10.38 -1.43 -12.89
C ASN A 185 11.82 -0.97 -12.59
N VAL A 186 12.45 -1.57 -11.58
CA VAL A 186 13.82 -1.25 -11.17
C VAL A 186 14.84 -1.91 -12.11
N ILE A 187 15.76 -1.10 -12.64
CA ILE A 187 16.88 -1.56 -13.47
C ILE A 187 17.66 -2.65 -12.73
N GLY A 188 17.85 -3.79 -13.40
CA GLY A 188 18.54 -4.93 -12.82
C GLY A 188 17.67 -5.89 -11.99
N ARG A 189 16.34 -5.70 -11.85
CA ARG A 189 15.45 -6.66 -11.18
C ARG A 189 15.71 -8.11 -11.60
N LYS A 190 15.72 -8.40 -12.91
CA LYS A 190 15.98 -9.75 -13.44
C LYS A 190 17.31 -10.32 -12.96
N LYS A 191 18.35 -9.49 -12.90
CA LYS A 191 19.65 -9.85 -12.32
C LYS A 191 19.52 -10.20 -10.83
N ILE A 192 18.80 -9.42 -10.02
CA ILE A 192 18.64 -9.71 -8.58
C ILE A 192 17.88 -11.04 -8.38
N ILE A 193 16.79 -11.26 -9.12
CA ILE A 193 16.03 -12.53 -9.08
C ILE A 193 16.91 -13.71 -9.47
N ARG A 194 17.69 -13.59 -10.57
CA ARG A 194 18.59 -14.64 -11.04
C ARG A 194 19.77 -14.89 -10.10
N ASP A 195 20.36 -13.84 -9.54
CA ASP A 195 21.56 -13.93 -8.71
C ASP A 195 21.23 -14.34 -7.25
N ARG A 196 19.94 -14.36 -6.86
CA ARG A 196 19.48 -14.78 -5.50
C ARG A 196 18.52 -15.97 -5.48
N GLY A 197 17.56 -16.01 -6.41
CA GLY A 197 16.52 -17.04 -6.50
C GLY A 197 17.05 -18.48 -6.46
N PRO A 198 18.13 -18.84 -7.18
CA PRO A 198 18.73 -20.16 -7.09
C PRO A 198 19.17 -20.57 -5.68
N HIS A 199 19.54 -19.62 -4.81
CA HIS A 199 19.89 -19.91 -3.42
C HIS A 199 18.66 -19.99 -2.49
N ILE A 200 17.54 -19.38 -2.89
CA ILE A 200 16.28 -19.34 -2.13
C ILE A 200 15.43 -20.59 -2.41
N PHE A 201 15.49 -21.15 -3.62
CA PHE A 201 14.71 -22.31 -4.06
C PHE A 201 15.49 -23.64 -4.10
N LYS A 202 16.82 -23.63 -3.84
CA LYS A 202 17.62 -24.87 -3.79
C LYS A 202 17.12 -25.81 -2.68
N GLY A 203 16.94 -27.10 -2.99
CA GLY A 203 16.39 -28.09 -2.06
C GLY A 203 14.92 -27.85 -1.68
N LYS A 204 14.20 -27.06 -2.51
CA LYS A 204 12.76 -26.80 -2.43
C LYS A 204 12.08 -26.93 -3.80
N CYS A 205 12.77 -26.49 -4.84
CA CYS A 205 12.36 -26.60 -6.24
C CYS A 205 13.65 -26.41 -7.08
N ASP A 206 14.51 -27.42 -7.09
CA ASP A 206 15.83 -27.34 -7.76
C ASP A 206 15.69 -27.06 -9.26
N THR A 207 14.59 -27.51 -9.89
CA THR A 207 14.22 -27.21 -11.28
C THR A 207 14.08 -25.70 -11.52
N LEU A 208 13.47 -24.94 -10.60
CA LEU A 208 13.43 -23.46 -10.69
C LEU A 208 14.81 -22.85 -10.41
N ALA A 209 15.54 -23.39 -9.43
CA ALA A 209 16.85 -22.89 -9.07
C ALA A 209 17.84 -22.96 -10.26
N ASP A 210 17.88 -24.09 -10.97
CA ASP A 210 18.68 -24.24 -12.18
C ASP A 210 18.08 -23.50 -13.39
N ALA A 211 16.75 -23.42 -13.55
CA ALA A 211 16.15 -22.67 -14.65
C ALA A 211 16.46 -21.16 -14.58
N LEU A 212 16.42 -20.58 -13.37
CA LEU A 212 16.88 -19.22 -13.12
C LEU A 212 18.39 -19.09 -13.38
N LYS A 213 19.21 -19.90 -12.71
CA LYS A 213 20.69 -19.87 -12.79
C LYS A 213 21.21 -19.97 -14.22
N ASN A 214 20.63 -20.88 -15.01
CA ASN A 214 21.00 -21.13 -16.40
C ASN A 214 20.28 -20.22 -17.41
N LYS A 215 19.41 -19.31 -16.94
CA LYS A 215 18.60 -18.37 -17.75
C LYS A 215 17.64 -19.00 -18.75
N THR A 216 17.25 -20.26 -18.55
CA THR A 216 16.13 -20.85 -19.33
C THR A 216 14.78 -20.28 -18.86
N PHE A 217 14.74 -19.62 -17.71
CA PHE A 217 13.63 -18.80 -17.23
C PHE A 217 14.15 -17.46 -16.68
N GLU A 218 13.62 -16.33 -17.17
CA GLU A 218 13.94 -14.97 -16.68
C GLU A 218 12.66 -14.14 -16.46
N PRO A 219 11.97 -14.28 -15.31
CA PRO A 219 10.69 -13.61 -15.05
C PRO A 219 10.81 -12.07 -14.97
N ASN A 220 9.78 -11.37 -15.45
CA ASN A 220 9.67 -9.91 -15.46
C ASN A 220 9.13 -9.35 -14.13
N ASN A 221 8.25 -10.10 -13.47
CA ASN A 221 7.54 -9.78 -12.24
C ASN A 221 7.55 -10.99 -11.28
N ILE A 222 6.86 -10.88 -10.15
CA ILE A 222 6.81 -11.97 -9.15
C ILE A 222 5.75 -13.01 -9.50
N ASP A 223 4.69 -12.60 -10.19
CA ASP A 223 3.53 -13.43 -10.52
C ASP A 223 3.89 -14.50 -11.57
N GLU A 224 4.75 -14.16 -12.53
CA GLU A 224 5.39 -15.10 -13.46
C GLU A 224 6.24 -16.15 -12.73
N LEU A 225 6.97 -15.75 -11.67
CA LEU A 225 7.80 -16.68 -10.89
C LEU A 225 6.94 -17.62 -10.04
N ILE A 226 5.87 -17.11 -9.44
CA ILE A 226 4.85 -17.91 -8.74
C ILE A 226 4.23 -18.90 -9.72
N ALA A 227 3.68 -18.42 -10.85
CA ALA A 227 3.01 -19.27 -11.83
C ALA A 227 3.93 -20.33 -12.45
N TRP A 228 5.24 -20.05 -12.56
CA TRP A 228 6.23 -21.06 -12.94
C TRP A 228 6.42 -22.10 -11.83
N TYR A 229 6.58 -21.69 -10.57
CA TYR A 229 6.73 -22.61 -9.44
C TYR A 229 5.51 -23.54 -9.31
N GLU A 230 4.29 -22.99 -9.28
CA GLU A 230 3.04 -23.77 -9.15
C GLU A 230 2.95 -24.85 -10.23
N LYS A 231 3.30 -24.50 -11.47
CA LYS A 231 3.23 -25.40 -12.63
C LYS A 231 4.29 -26.52 -12.63
N ASN A 232 5.47 -26.29 -12.05
CA ASN A 232 6.63 -27.19 -12.23
C ASN A 232 7.17 -27.79 -10.92
N CYS A 233 6.68 -27.35 -9.75
CA CYS A 233 7.11 -27.83 -8.42
C CYS A 233 5.97 -27.92 -7.38
N GLY A 234 4.89 -27.13 -7.50
CA GLY A 234 3.78 -27.12 -6.52
C GLY A 234 2.86 -28.36 -6.54
N ASN A 235 3.39 -29.55 -6.86
CA ASN A 235 2.65 -30.81 -7.00
C ASN A 235 3.46 -32.04 -6.50
N GLU A 236 4.48 -31.84 -5.66
CA GLU A 236 5.28 -32.91 -5.00
C GLU A 236 4.94 -33.06 -3.52
#